data_AF-A0A6I3HGZ4-F1
#
_entry.id   AF-A0A6I3HGZ4-F1
#
_cell.length_a   1.000
_cell.length_b   1.000
_cell.length_c   1.000
_cell.angle_alpha   90.00
_cell.angle_beta   90.00
_cell.angle_gamma   90.00
#
_symmetry.space_group_name_H-M   'P 1'
#
loop_
_entity.id
_entity.type
_entity.pdbx_description
1 polymer ?
#
loop_
_entity_poly.entity_id
_entity_poly.type
_entity_poly.pdbx_seq_one_letter_code
_entity_poly.pdbx_strand_id
1 'polypeptide(L)'
;MATNEVIVGVKFPKGSYQINSFGISCTKVMGSKGLFAQFLKLKDKDPLPKPWRYLADAIGAPKFSSAPGVGFRVQLITPTPKASPTAIGDPAGAIGGTPSPTPSPTPTATPSPTPSPTPTQILIEVPTSFSDLYEKRKGIAYSVWFKFSATVSKSEATLPPIEIYRGPNTPTYVKDPNSYFKQVVQLFPGVTLPKKFVVFYWNQKDLDEVTKMALSIMGAENIKKNLDETTGPFVRCNNPTNCDVGGALIGIDGTAYIGIGLADTQAEAESSGGGNGGVEKVEFYHALQLFNYHTNSLQILSQG
;
A
#
# COMPACT_ATOMS: atom_id res chain seq x y z
N MET A 1 -10.62 -21.54 36.74
CA MET A 1 -10.53 -20.22 36.09
C MET A 1 -9.20 -20.17 35.33
N ALA A 2 -9.24 -20.20 34.00
CA ALA A 2 -8.03 -20.30 33.18
C ALA A 2 -7.39 -18.90 33.02
N THR A 3 -6.18 -18.72 33.52
CA THR A 3 -5.40 -17.49 33.42
C THR A 3 -4.99 -17.24 31.97
N ASN A 4 -5.14 -16.00 31.48
CA ASN A 4 -4.59 -15.59 30.18
C ASN A 4 -3.07 -15.79 30.19
N GLU A 5 -2.50 -16.23 29.07
CA GLU A 5 -1.04 -16.29 28.92
C GLU A 5 -0.53 -14.86 28.72
N VAL A 6 0.49 -14.45 29.50
CA VAL A 6 1.00 -13.08 29.48
C VAL A 6 2.46 -13.11 29.04
N ILE A 7 2.78 -12.38 27.98
CA ILE A 7 4.14 -12.24 27.46
C ILE A 7 4.54 -10.78 27.66
N VAL A 8 5.57 -10.51 28.46
CA VAL A 8 6.09 -9.15 28.73
C VAL A 8 5.00 -8.13 29.09
N GLY A 9 4.06 -8.50 29.96
CA GLY A 9 2.93 -7.65 30.36
C GLY A 9 1.75 -7.58 29.38
N VAL A 10 1.82 -8.26 28.23
CA VAL A 10 0.74 -8.29 27.22
C VAL A 10 -0.07 -9.57 27.34
N LYS A 11 -1.38 -9.43 27.55
CA LYS A 11 -2.31 -10.56 27.70
C LYS A 11 -2.69 -11.16 26.33
N PHE A 12 -2.51 -12.47 26.20
CA PHE A 12 -2.97 -13.28 25.08
C PHE A 12 -4.11 -14.20 25.56
N PRO A 13 -5.38 -13.79 25.43
CA PRO A 13 -6.52 -14.64 25.79
C PRO A 13 -6.55 -15.89 24.91
N LYS A 14 -7.15 -16.97 25.43
CA LYS A 14 -7.32 -18.20 24.64
C LYS A 14 -8.21 -17.93 23.42
N GLY A 15 -7.76 -18.33 22.24
CA GLY A 15 -8.51 -18.17 20.99
C GLY A 15 -7.69 -18.55 19.76
N SER A 16 -8.27 -18.38 18.58
CA SER A 16 -7.58 -18.54 17.30
C SER A 16 -6.81 -17.27 16.97
N TYR A 17 -5.57 -17.41 16.52
CA TYR A 17 -4.72 -16.27 16.17
C TYR A 17 -4.22 -16.36 14.74
N GLN A 18 -4.19 -15.23 14.05
CA GLN A 18 -3.45 -15.04 12.81
C GLN A 18 -2.04 -14.59 13.16
N ILE A 19 -1.04 -15.25 12.58
CA ILE A 19 0.37 -14.89 12.75
C ILE A 19 0.93 -14.43 11.41
N ASN A 20 1.46 -13.20 11.37
CA ASN A 20 2.10 -12.62 10.19
C ASN A 20 3.60 -12.49 10.47
N SER A 21 4.44 -13.21 9.73
CA SER A 21 5.91 -13.16 9.86
C SER A 21 6.55 -12.28 8.79
N PHE A 22 7.67 -11.64 9.12
CA PHE A 22 8.44 -10.75 8.25
C PHE A 22 9.93 -11.03 8.42
N GLY A 23 10.67 -11.24 7.33
CA GLY A 23 12.11 -11.55 7.39
C GLY A 23 12.45 -12.86 8.13
N ILE A 24 11.45 -13.70 8.43
CA ILE A 24 11.57 -15.00 9.11
C ILE A 24 10.50 -15.95 8.57
N SER A 25 10.80 -17.24 8.49
CA SER A 25 9.85 -18.23 7.96
C SER A 25 8.69 -18.49 8.92
N CYS A 26 7.49 -18.72 8.36
CA CYS A 26 6.31 -19.09 9.14
C CYS A 26 6.55 -20.35 9.97
N THR A 27 7.31 -21.31 9.46
CA THR A 27 7.65 -22.57 10.15
C THR A 27 8.50 -22.38 11.41
N LYS A 28 9.31 -21.30 11.47
CA LYS A 28 10.11 -20.97 12.65
C LYS A 28 9.29 -20.28 13.73
N VAL A 29 8.21 -19.61 13.34
CA VAL A 29 7.32 -18.86 14.24
C VAL A 29 6.17 -19.73 14.76
N MET A 30 5.59 -20.57 13.90
CA MET A 30 4.38 -21.36 14.16
C MET A 30 4.68 -22.78 14.69
N GLY A 31 3.64 -23.44 15.21
CA GLY A 31 3.70 -24.81 15.71
C GLY A 31 4.07 -24.91 17.19
N SER A 32 3.94 -26.11 17.76
CA SER A 32 4.17 -26.37 19.20
C SER A 32 5.61 -26.10 19.68
N LYS A 33 6.57 -26.10 18.74
CA LYS A 33 7.97 -25.75 18.96
C LYS A 33 8.36 -24.37 18.40
N GLY A 34 7.43 -23.65 17.77
CA GLY A 34 7.68 -22.35 17.16
C GLY A 34 7.91 -21.25 18.20
N LEU A 35 8.51 -20.14 17.78
CA LEU A 35 8.85 -19.00 18.64
C LEU A 35 7.65 -18.49 19.46
N PHE A 36 6.47 -18.42 18.85
CA PHE A 36 5.28 -17.92 19.57
C PHE A 36 4.88 -18.86 20.72
N ALA A 37 4.88 -20.18 20.49
CA ALA A 37 4.62 -21.17 21.54
C ALA A 37 5.72 -21.21 22.62
N GLN A 38 6.96 -20.82 22.28
CA GLN A 38 8.02 -20.65 23.26
C GLN A 38 7.81 -19.40 24.12
N PHE A 39 7.38 -18.28 23.52
CA PHE A 39 7.14 -17.04 24.25
C PHE A 39 5.94 -17.14 25.19
N LEU A 40 4.89 -17.87 24.81
CA LEU A 40 3.73 -18.14 25.67
C LEU A 40 4.07 -18.93 26.94
N LYS A 41 5.22 -19.63 26.97
CA LYS A 41 5.71 -20.36 28.15
C LYS A 41 6.52 -19.50 29.12
N LEU A 42 6.85 -18.27 28.73
CA LEU A 42 7.53 -17.31 29.61
C LEU A 42 6.56 -16.88 30.71
N LYS A 43 7.08 -16.59 31.92
CA LYS A 43 6.28 -15.95 32.95
C LYS A 43 6.10 -14.47 32.59
N ASP A 44 5.05 -13.85 33.11
CA ASP A 44 4.60 -12.49 32.77
C ASP A 44 5.73 -11.44 32.69
N LYS A 45 6.67 -11.48 33.65
CA LYS A 45 7.79 -10.53 33.75
C LYS A 45 9.12 -11.06 33.22
N ASP A 46 9.14 -12.27 32.67
CA ASP A 46 10.37 -12.81 32.09
C ASP A 46 10.72 -12.03 30.81
N PRO A 47 11.98 -11.63 30.63
CA PRO A 47 12.40 -10.98 29.41
C PRO A 47 12.31 -11.96 28.23
N LEU A 48 12.01 -11.45 27.04
CA LEU A 48 12.11 -12.23 25.82
C LEU A 48 13.57 -12.70 25.60
N PRO A 49 13.78 -13.92 25.08
CA PRO A 49 15.12 -14.40 24.76
C PRO A 49 15.81 -13.45 23.78
N LYS A 50 17.03 -12.99 24.09
CA LYS A 50 17.82 -12.18 23.15
C LYS A 50 17.94 -12.92 21.80
N PRO A 51 17.86 -12.21 20.66
CA PRO A 51 17.77 -10.76 20.47
C PRO A 51 16.32 -10.21 20.42
N TRP A 52 15.32 -10.99 20.82
CA TRP A 52 13.93 -10.63 20.68
C TRP A 52 13.52 -9.52 21.65
N ARG A 53 12.76 -8.57 21.12
CA ARG A 53 12.12 -7.49 21.87
C ARG A 53 10.67 -7.35 21.44
N TYR A 54 9.87 -6.86 22.38
CA TYR A 54 8.51 -6.46 22.12
C TYR A 54 8.46 -4.97 21.77
N LEU A 55 7.72 -4.64 20.72
CA LEU A 55 7.56 -3.26 20.25
C LEU A 55 6.13 -2.82 20.58
N ALA A 56 5.95 -2.24 21.77
CA ALA A 56 4.65 -1.84 22.31
C ALA A 56 3.95 -0.75 21.47
N ASP A 57 4.73 0.12 20.80
CA ASP A 57 4.22 1.23 19.99
C ASP A 57 3.96 0.86 18.52
N ALA A 58 4.02 -0.43 18.16
CA ALA A 58 3.74 -0.85 16.80
C ALA A 58 2.24 -0.71 16.47
N ILE A 59 1.90 0.00 15.38
CA ILE A 59 0.53 0.09 14.86
C ILE A 59 0.06 -1.30 14.40
N GLY A 60 -1.12 -1.74 14.88
CA GLY A 60 -1.63 -3.10 14.70
C GLY A 60 -1.11 -4.07 15.76
N ALA A 61 -1.69 -5.27 15.86
CA ALA A 61 -1.48 -6.24 16.95
C ALA A 61 -0.01 -6.48 17.39
N PRO A 62 0.24 -6.98 18.63
CA PRO A 62 1.57 -7.13 19.25
C PRO A 62 2.69 -7.57 18.29
N LYS A 63 3.76 -6.76 18.17
CA LYS A 63 4.94 -7.03 17.31
C LYS A 63 6.15 -7.52 18.11
N PHE A 64 6.64 -8.71 17.79
CA PHE A 64 7.89 -9.29 18.29
C PHE A 64 8.98 -9.16 17.23
N SER A 65 10.15 -8.63 17.57
CA SER A 65 11.22 -8.36 16.62
C SER A 65 12.59 -8.74 17.18
N SER A 66 13.43 -9.37 16.35
CA SER A 66 14.82 -9.67 16.67
C SER A 66 15.80 -8.67 16.05
N ALA A 67 15.47 -8.09 14.90
CA ALA A 67 16.30 -7.14 14.15
C ALA A 67 15.42 -6.26 13.24
N PRO A 68 15.95 -5.17 12.65
CA PRO A 68 15.25 -4.45 11.59
C PRO A 68 14.76 -5.40 10.49
N GLY A 69 13.48 -5.31 10.12
CA GLY A 69 12.87 -6.17 9.11
C GLY A 69 12.59 -7.63 9.52
N VAL A 70 13.03 -8.08 10.71
CA VAL A 70 12.88 -9.48 11.18
C VAL A 70 11.97 -9.55 12.39
N GLY A 71 10.86 -10.28 12.28
CA GLY A 71 9.91 -10.47 13.37
C GLY A 71 8.58 -11.09 12.96
N PHE A 72 7.61 -11.05 13.87
CA PHE A 72 6.25 -11.49 13.61
C PHE A 72 5.22 -10.72 14.45
N ARG A 73 3.97 -10.76 14.02
CA ARG A 73 2.81 -10.16 14.68
C ARG A 73 1.75 -11.22 14.94
N VAL A 74 0.99 -11.06 16.01
CA VAL A 74 -0.03 -12.02 16.41
C VAL A 74 -1.35 -11.29 16.63
N GLN A 75 -2.39 -11.65 15.90
CA GLN A 75 -3.70 -11.02 15.94
C GLN A 75 -4.76 -12.05 16.35
N LEU A 76 -5.53 -11.76 17.40
CA LEU A 76 -6.66 -12.60 17.78
C LEU A 76 -7.74 -12.53 16.69
N ILE A 77 -8.13 -13.68 16.18
CA ILE A 77 -9.26 -13.83 15.27
C ILE A 77 -10.49 -14.02 16.14
N THR A 78 -11.28 -12.97 16.30
CA THR A 78 -12.65 -13.11 16.79
C THR A 78 -13.46 -13.83 15.72
N PRO A 79 -14.24 -14.88 16.05
CA PRO A 79 -15.11 -15.52 15.08
C PRO A 79 -16.11 -14.48 14.58
N THR A 80 -15.92 -14.02 13.35
CA THR A 80 -16.94 -13.30 12.59
C THR A 80 -18.14 -14.23 12.48
N PRO A 81 -19.39 -13.79 12.75
CA PRO A 81 -20.56 -14.61 12.47
C PRO A 81 -20.49 -15.07 11.01
N LYS A 82 -20.42 -16.39 10.83
CA LYS A 82 -20.31 -17.04 9.53
C LYS A 82 -21.52 -16.65 8.70
N ALA A 83 -21.32 -15.84 7.66
CA ALA A 83 -22.33 -15.66 6.63
C ALA A 83 -22.62 -17.05 6.03
N SER A 84 -23.91 -17.43 6.05
CA SER A 84 -24.38 -18.64 5.41
C SER A 84 -24.12 -18.52 3.90
N PRO A 85 -23.42 -19.48 3.27
CA PRO A 85 -23.17 -19.40 1.84
C PRO A 85 -24.47 -19.63 1.08
N THR A 86 -24.98 -18.59 0.41
CA THR A 86 -25.93 -18.75 -0.68
C THR A 86 -25.18 -19.38 -1.84
N ALA A 87 -25.49 -20.63 -2.16
CA ALA A 87 -24.93 -21.34 -3.29
C ALA A 87 -25.33 -20.64 -4.60
N ILE A 88 -24.34 -20.20 -5.37
CA ILE A 88 -24.43 -20.01 -6.82
C ILE A 88 -23.63 -21.17 -7.41
N GLY A 89 -24.31 -22.03 -8.16
CA GLY A 89 -23.75 -23.25 -8.74
C GLY A 89 -22.92 -22.97 -10.00
N ASP A 90 -21.85 -23.76 -10.15
CA ASP A 90 -21.14 -23.96 -11.41
C ASP A 90 -21.94 -24.86 -12.36
N PRO A 91 -21.78 -24.73 -13.70
CA PRO A 91 -22.31 -25.69 -14.65
C PRO A 91 -21.27 -26.80 -14.91
N ALA A 92 -21.66 -28.06 -14.68
CA ALA A 92 -20.91 -29.23 -15.13
C ALA A 92 -21.61 -29.87 -16.33
N GLY A 93 -20.80 -30.22 -17.34
CA GLY A 93 -21.21 -30.68 -18.65
C GLY A 93 -21.84 -32.07 -18.73
N ALA A 94 -22.27 -32.34 -19.95
CA ALA A 94 -23.05 -33.46 -20.48
C ALA A 94 -22.49 -34.86 -20.23
N ILE A 95 -23.40 -35.84 -20.07
CA ILE A 95 -23.48 -37.06 -20.89
C ILE A 95 -24.86 -37.76 -20.76
N GLY A 96 -25.47 -38.02 -21.94
CA GLY A 96 -26.40 -39.08 -22.36
C GLY A 96 -27.37 -39.83 -21.43
N GLY A 97 -28.66 -39.84 -21.82
CA GLY A 97 -29.62 -40.90 -21.50
C GLY A 97 -31.10 -40.48 -21.53
N THR A 98 -31.79 -40.65 -22.67
CA THR A 98 -33.26 -40.52 -22.91
C THR A 98 -34.06 -41.71 -22.30
N PRO A 99 -35.42 -41.75 -22.34
CA PRO A 99 -36.49 -40.73 -22.27
C PRO A 99 -37.63 -41.11 -21.27
N SER A 100 -38.59 -40.21 -20.98
CA SER A 100 -40.03 -40.56 -20.82
C SER A 100 -40.91 -39.31 -20.72
N PRO A 101 -42.05 -39.20 -21.43
CA PRO A 101 -42.89 -38.00 -21.45
C PRO A 101 -43.78 -37.92 -20.20
N THR A 102 -43.83 -36.75 -19.56
CA THR A 102 -44.73 -36.46 -18.43
C THR A 102 -45.48 -35.15 -18.73
N PRO A 103 -46.80 -35.08 -18.41
CA PRO A 103 -47.75 -34.22 -19.12
C PRO A 103 -47.62 -32.71 -18.86
N SER A 104 -48.11 -31.96 -19.84
CA SER A 104 -48.16 -30.50 -19.92
C SER A 104 -48.86 -29.84 -18.71
N PRO A 105 -48.22 -28.91 -17.98
CA PRO A 105 -48.90 -28.08 -17.00
C PRO A 105 -49.56 -26.85 -17.64
N THR A 106 -50.79 -26.60 -17.23
CA THR A 106 -51.66 -25.45 -17.50
C THR A 106 -51.00 -24.10 -17.13
N PRO A 107 -51.22 -23.01 -17.88
CA PRO A 107 -50.61 -21.71 -17.59
C PRO A 107 -51.09 -21.16 -16.24
N THR A 108 -50.14 -20.92 -15.33
CA THR A 108 -50.37 -20.25 -14.03
C THR A 108 -50.12 -18.75 -14.19
N ALA A 109 -51.00 -17.93 -13.62
CA ALA A 109 -50.96 -16.48 -13.70
C ALA A 109 -49.67 -15.89 -13.09
N THR A 110 -49.07 -14.94 -13.80
CA THR A 110 -47.86 -14.21 -13.39
C THR A 110 -48.14 -13.32 -12.18
N PRO A 111 -47.40 -13.44 -11.05
CA PRO A 111 -47.53 -12.50 -9.94
C PRO A 111 -46.95 -11.13 -10.31
N SER A 112 -47.68 -10.08 -9.91
CA SER A 112 -47.32 -8.67 -10.08
C SER A 112 -46.02 -8.32 -9.32
N PRO A 113 -45.14 -7.43 -9.84
CA PRO A 113 -43.88 -7.09 -9.19
C PRO A 113 -44.11 -6.36 -7.87
N THR A 114 -43.61 -6.96 -6.79
CA THR A 114 -43.54 -6.36 -5.45
C THR A 114 -42.67 -5.10 -5.49
N PRO A 115 -43.09 -3.97 -4.87
CA PRO A 115 -42.30 -2.74 -4.85
C PRO A 115 -40.92 -2.97 -4.20
N SER A 116 -39.87 -2.53 -4.90
CA SER A 116 -38.47 -2.61 -4.46
C SER A 116 -38.25 -1.76 -3.20
N PRO A 117 -37.55 -2.28 -2.17
CA PRO A 117 -37.31 -1.51 -0.95
C PRO A 117 -36.47 -0.25 -1.26
N THR A 118 -36.95 0.89 -0.76
CA THR A 118 -36.21 2.16 -0.80
C THR A 118 -34.93 2.03 0.04
N PRO A 119 -33.75 2.40 -0.49
CA PRO A 119 -32.49 2.23 0.22
C PRO A 119 -32.43 3.12 1.47
N THR A 120 -32.32 2.49 2.64
CA THR A 120 -32.06 3.16 3.92
C THR A 120 -30.67 3.82 3.89
N GLN A 121 -30.59 5.13 4.11
CA GLN A 121 -29.30 5.82 4.29
C GLN A 121 -28.56 5.23 5.51
N ILE A 122 -27.43 4.58 5.24
CA ILE A 122 -26.55 4.09 6.30
C ILE A 122 -25.80 5.30 6.87
N LEU A 123 -26.09 5.67 8.12
CA LEU A 123 -25.28 6.63 8.87
C LEU A 123 -23.89 6.01 9.12
N ILE A 124 -22.86 6.57 8.49
CA ILE A 124 -21.49 6.08 8.65
C ILE A 124 -20.88 6.76 9.88
N GLU A 125 -20.75 6.02 10.98
CA GLU A 125 -20.06 6.52 12.17
C GLU A 125 -18.55 6.64 11.94
N VAL A 126 -17.97 7.80 12.26
CA VAL A 126 -16.54 8.09 12.10
C VAL A 126 -15.81 7.86 13.43
N PRO A 127 -14.63 7.20 13.44
CA PRO A 127 -13.82 7.06 14.64
C PRO A 127 -13.48 8.41 15.27
N THR A 128 -13.57 8.48 16.59
CA THR A 128 -13.22 9.69 17.37
C THR A 128 -11.92 9.50 18.15
N SER A 129 -11.48 8.26 18.32
CA SER A 129 -10.29 7.88 19.08
C SER A 129 -9.73 6.54 18.60
N PHE A 130 -8.61 6.11 19.17
CA PHE A 130 -8.12 4.75 18.92
C PHE A 130 -9.02 3.67 19.54
N SER A 131 -9.75 3.99 20.62
CA SER A 131 -10.62 3.02 21.30
C SER A 131 -11.86 2.62 20.50
N ASP A 132 -12.35 3.45 19.59
CA ASP A 132 -13.51 3.15 18.74
C ASP A 132 -13.15 2.83 17.28
N LEU A 133 -11.85 2.73 16.96
CA LEU A 133 -11.34 2.55 15.60
C LEU A 133 -11.86 1.28 14.92
N TYR A 134 -11.90 0.14 15.64
CA TYR A 134 -12.34 -1.14 15.06
C TYR A 134 -13.85 -1.15 14.79
N GLU A 135 -14.66 -0.67 15.74
CA GLU A 135 -16.12 -0.62 15.60
C GLU A 135 -16.53 0.36 14.48
N LYS A 136 -15.87 1.53 14.43
CA LYS A 136 -16.16 2.58 13.45
C LYS A 136 -15.29 2.52 12.19
N ARG A 137 -14.61 1.40 11.92
CA ARG A 137 -13.64 1.26 10.81
C ARG A 137 -14.23 1.56 9.43
N LYS A 138 -15.53 1.31 9.24
CA LYS A 138 -16.25 1.64 7.99
C LYS A 138 -16.25 3.15 7.69
N GLY A 139 -16.18 3.99 8.73
CA GLY A 139 -16.09 5.44 8.59
C GLY A 139 -14.69 5.98 8.32
N ILE A 140 -13.64 5.15 8.42
CA ILE A 140 -12.27 5.61 8.17
C ILE A 140 -12.13 6.14 6.74
N ALA A 141 -12.43 5.30 5.74
CA ALA A 141 -12.29 5.69 4.34
C ALA A 141 -13.14 6.93 3.99
N TYR A 142 -14.38 6.99 4.49
CA TYR A 142 -15.26 8.15 4.31
C TYR A 142 -14.66 9.42 4.93
N SER A 143 -14.20 9.34 6.18
CA SER A 143 -13.62 10.49 6.88
C SER A 143 -12.32 10.99 6.24
N VAL A 144 -11.48 10.06 5.76
CA VAL A 144 -10.25 10.37 5.02
C VAL A 144 -10.61 11.08 3.72
N TRP A 145 -11.52 10.51 2.93
CA TRP A 145 -11.97 11.11 1.67
C TRP A 145 -12.59 12.49 1.87
N PHE A 146 -13.43 12.66 2.89
CA PHE A 146 -14.05 13.94 3.23
C PHE A 146 -12.99 14.99 3.59
N LYS A 147 -12.04 14.65 4.48
CA LYS A 147 -10.95 15.56 4.88
C LYS A 147 -10.06 15.90 3.68
N PHE A 148 -9.67 14.89 2.90
CA PHE A 148 -8.91 15.06 1.66
C PHE A 148 -9.60 16.08 0.74
N SER A 149 -10.88 15.83 0.43
CA SER A 149 -11.66 16.64 -0.51
C SER A 149 -11.81 18.08 0.00
N ALA A 150 -12.07 18.24 1.30
CA ALA A 150 -12.20 19.54 1.93
C ALA A 150 -10.87 20.33 1.92
N THR A 151 -9.74 19.66 2.16
CA THR A 151 -8.40 20.30 2.14
C THR A 151 -8.01 20.71 0.72
N VAL A 152 -8.11 19.79 -0.24
CA VAL A 152 -7.73 20.05 -1.64
C VAL A 152 -8.56 21.17 -2.27
N SER A 153 -9.86 21.26 -1.92
CA SER A 153 -10.74 22.30 -2.46
C SER A 153 -10.44 23.71 -1.92
N LYS A 154 -9.78 23.83 -0.77
CA LYS A 154 -9.50 25.12 -0.10
C LYS A 154 -8.05 25.57 -0.23
N SER A 155 -7.15 24.64 -0.52
CA SER A 155 -5.72 24.90 -0.56
C SER A 155 -5.31 25.42 -1.93
N GLU A 156 -4.68 26.59 -1.98
CA GLU A 156 -3.94 27.02 -3.16
C GLU A 156 -2.49 26.55 -3.03
N ALA A 157 -2.00 25.85 -4.06
CA ALA A 157 -0.64 25.37 -4.11
C ALA A 157 0.08 25.90 -5.36
N THR A 158 1.28 26.42 -5.13
CA THR A 158 2.23 26.79 -6.18
C THR A 158 3.30 25.72 -6.24
N LEU A 159 3.54 25.19 -7.44
CA LEU A 159 4.61 24.23 -7.67
C LEU A 159 5.92 24.97 -7.96
N PRO A 160 7.08 24.46 -7.50
CA PRO A 160 8.38 24.90 -7.98
C PRO A 160 8.54 24.55 -9.48
N PRO A 161 9.57 25.07 -10.17
CA PRO A 161 9.88 24.70 -11.53
C PRO A 161 10.00 23.18 -11.74
N ILE A 162 9.45 22.72 -12.87
CA ILE A 162 9.37 21.31 -13.24
C ILE A 162 10.01 21.13 -14.60
N GLU A 163 11.01 20.26 -14.67
CA GLU A 163 11.61 19.83 -15.92
C GLU A 163 11.11 18.43 -16.24
N ILE A 164 10.54 18.22 -17.43
CA ILE A 164 10.01 16.92 -17.85
C ILE A 164 10.83 16.42 -19.03
N TYR A 165 11.35 15.21 -18.88
CA TYR A 165 12.11 14.50 -19.89
C TYR A 165 11.40 13.19 -20.22
N ARG A 166 11.23 12.90 -21.51
CA ARG A 166 10.48 11.74 -21.98
C ARG A 166 11.21 11.05 -23.12
N GLY A 167 11.26 9.73 -23.06
CA GLY A 167 11.79 8.92 -24.15
C GLY A 167 10.98 9.09 -25.45
N PRO A 168 11.61 8.97 -26.63
CA PRO A 168 10.97 9.28 -27.91
C PRO A 168 9.83 8.32 -28.28
N ASN A 169 9.85 7.07 -27.81
CA ASN A 169 8.81 6.07 -28.03
C ASN A 169 7.88 5.87 -26.82
N THR A 170 8.02 6.73 -25.81
CA THR A 170 7.28 6.63 -24.55
C THR A 170 5.86 7.21 -24.74
N PRO A 171 4.80 6.47 -24.38
CA PRO A 171 3.41 6.90 -24.59
C PRO A 171 3.10 8.25 -23.97
N THR A 172 2.19 9.04 -24.55
CA THR A 172 1.88 10.42 -24.16
C THR A 172 0.50 10.62 -23.51
N TYR A 173 -0.12 9.54 -23.01
CA TYR A 173 -1.43 9.66 -22.35
C TYR A 173 -1.40 10.51 -21.08
N VAL A 174 -0.25 10.56 -20.37
CA VAL A 174 0.03 11.62 -19.38
C VAL A 174 0.65 12.82 -20.10
N LYS A 175 -0.18 13.79 -20.52
CA LYS A 175 0.25 15.00 -21.22
C LYS A 175 0.84 16.06 -20.30
N ASP A 176 0.17 16.31 -19.17
CA ASP A 176 0.58 17.31 -18.18
C ASP A 176 0.39 16.77 -16.76
N PRO A 177 1.48 16.50 -16.02
CA PRO A 177 1.39 15.97 -14.67
C PRO A 177 1.20 17.06 -13.59
N ASN A 178 1.21 18.36 -13.94
CA ASN A 178 1.11 19.46 -12.98
C ASN A 178 -0.08 19.34 -12.03
N SER A 179 -1.25 19.00 -12.57
CA SER A 179 -2.47 18.88 -11.76
C SER A 179 -2.35 17.79 -10.69
N TYR A 180 -1.57 16.73 -10.95
CA TYR A 180 -1.34 15.63 -10.03
C TYR A 180 -0.38 16.04 -8.92
N PHE A 181 0.74 16.67 -9.25
CA PHE A 181 1.68 17.19 -8.25
C PHE A 181 1.04 18.27 -7.38
N LYS A 182 0.23 19.15 -7.98
CA LYS A 182 -0.51 20.19 -7.25
C LYS A 182 -1.44 19.59 -6.20
N GLN A 183 -2.17 18.52 -6.54
CA GLN A 183 -3.04 17.82 -5.58
C GLN A 183 -2.26 17.31 -4.37
N VAL A 184 -1.04 16.79 -4.56
CA VAL A 184 -0.20 16.35 -3.44
C VAL A 184 0.17 17.54 -2.55
N VAL A 185 0.67 18.64 -3.11
CA VAL A 185 1.01 19.83 -2.30
C VAL A 185 -0.22 20.38 -1.56
N GLN A 186 -1.38 20.39 -2.20
CA GLN A 186 -2.63 20.85 -1.59
C GLN A 186 -2.99 20.05 -0.33
N LEU A 187 -2.65 18.76 -0.28
CA LEU A 187 -2.89 17.89 0.88
C LEU A 187 -1.96 18.17 2.06
N PHE A 188 -0.80 18.74 1.80
CA PHE A 188 0.23 19.03 2.79
C PHE A 188 0.50 20.53 2.82
N PRO A 189 -0.48 21.36 3.25
CA PRO A 189 -0.30 22.80 3.28
C PRO A 189 0.89 23.18 4.18
N GLY A 190 1.76 24.06 3.68
CA GLY A 190 2.96 24.49 4.39
C GLY A 190 4.14 23.52 4.32
N VAL A 191 4.05 22.44 3.53
CA VAL A 191 5.19 21.54 3.29
C VAL A 191 6.34 22.30 2.62
N THR A 192 7.56 22.08 3.09
CA THR A 192 8.76 22.60 2.43
C THR A 192 8.97 21.87 1.11
N LEU A 193 9.10 22.62 0.02
CA LEU A 193 9.29 22.06 -1.33
C LEU A 193 10.75 22.17 -1.78
N PRO A 194 11.23 21.21 -2.59
CA PRO A 194 12.47 21.37 -3.35
C PRO A 194 12.44 22.63 -4.22
N LYS A 195 13.60 23.23 -4.48
CA LYS A 195 13.71 24.42 -5.36
C LYS A 195 13.27 24.15 -6.79
N LYS A 196 13.45 22.91 -7.25
CA LYS A 196 12.98 22.39 -8.53
C LYS A 196 12.84 20.88 -8.44
N PHE A 197 12.08 20.30 -9.36
CA PHE A 197 12.09 18.85 -9.55
C PHE A 197 12.07 18.46 -11.03
N VAL A 198 12.63 17.29 -11.29
CA VAL A 198 12.87 16.75 -12.62
C VAL A 198 12.15 15.41 -12.74
N VAL A 199 11.39 15.23 -13.82
CA VAL A 199 10.60 14.02 -14.07
C VAL A 199 11.12 13.33 -15.32
N PHE A 200 11.41 12.04 -15.22
CA PHE A 200 11.78 11.17 -16.34
C PHE A 200 10.65 10.18 -16.63
N TYR A 201 10.23 10.14 -17.89
CA TYR A 201 9.27 9.18 -18.40
C TYR A 201 9.93 8.24 -19.41
N TRP A 202 9.72 6.93 -19.25
CA TRP A 202 10.17 5.93 -20.22
C TRP A 202 9.13 4.81 -20.41
N ASN A 203 9.19 4.12 -21.53
CA ASN A 203 8.70 2.74 -21.64
C ASN A 203 9.88 1.79 -21.89
N GLN A 204 9.60 0.52 -22.20
CA GLN A 204 10.64 -0.48 -22.40
C GLN A 204 11.59 -0.13 -23.55
N LYS A 205 11.05 0.45 -24.63
CA LYS A 205 11.81 0.79 -25.85
C LYS A 205 12.85 1.88 -25.60
N ASP A 206 12.56 2.76 -24.64
CA ASP A 206 13.40 3.91 -24.33
C ASP A 206 14.23 3.73 -23.05
N LEU A 207 14.25 2.52 -22.48
CA LEU A 207 14.92 2.26 -21.20
C LEU A 207 16.40 2.69 -21.24
N ASP A 208 17.14 2.29 -22.27
CA ASP A 208 18.57 2.63 -22.41
C ASP A 208 18.80 4.12 -22.69
N GLU A 209 17.92 4.74 -23.47
CA GLU A 209 18.02 6.15 -23.83
C GLU A 209 17.76 7.04 -22.62
N VAL A 210 16.67 6.77 -21.89
CA VAL A 210 16.32 7.52 -20.68
C VAL A 210 17.30 7.24 -19.55
N THR A 211 17.91 6.05 -19.48
CA THR A 211 19.01 5.78 -18.54
C THR A 211 20.21 6.70 -18.80
N LYS A 212 20.61 6.88 -20.06
CA LYS A 212 21.71 7.80 -20.42
C LYS A 212 21.34 9.26 -20.16
N MET A 213 20.09 9.63 -20.45
CA MET A 213 19.56 10.95 -20.18
C MET A 213 19.55 11.27 -18.68
N ALA A 214 19.07 10.34 -17.86
CA ALA A 214 19.08 10.44 -16.40
C ALA A 214 20.52 10.56 -15.87
N LEU A 215 21.46 9.75 -16.36
CA LEU A 215 22.86 9.88 -15.99
C LEU A 215 23.43 11.27 -16.34
N SER A 216 23.10 11.81 -17.51
CA SER A 216 23.59 13.12 -17.94
C SER A 216 23.01 14.28 -17.12
N ILE A 217 21.75 14.18 -16.69
CA ILE A 217 21.05 15.27 -15.99
C ILE A 217 21.24 15.18 -14.48
N MET A 218 21.19 13.97 -13.93
CA MET A 218 21.36 13.73 -12.49
C MET A 218 22.84 13.74 -12.09
N GLY A 219 23.73 13.34 -13.00
CA GLY A 219 25.15 13.14 -12.70
C GLY A 219 25.43 11.80 -11.98
N ALA A 220 26.68 11.32 -12.10
CA ALA A 220 27.08 10.02 -11.57
C ALA A 220 26.94 9.91 -10.04
N GLU A 221 27.11 11.01 -9.31
CA GLU A 221 26.98 11.01 -7.84
C GLU A 221 25.56 10.72 -7.38
N ASN A 222 24.56 11.33 -8.01
CA ASN A 222 23.16 11.07 -7.68
C ASN A 222 22.71 9.66 -8.13
N ILE A 223 23.23 9.16 -9.25
CA ILE A 223 23.01 7.76 -9.66
C ILE A 223 23.59 6.79 -8.64
N LYS A 224 24.82 7.05 -8.18
CA LYS A 224 25.45 6.25 -7.11
C LYS A 224 24.63 6.32 -5.81
N LYS A 225 24.23 7.52 -5.39
CA LYS A 225 23.39 7.72 -4.20
C LYS A 225 22.09 6.92 -4.30
N ASN A 226 21.42 6.93 -5.46
CA ASN A 226 20.23 6.12 -5.65
C ASN A 226 20.51 4.62 -5.46
N LEU A 227 21.62 4.11 -6.00
CA LEU A 227 22.02 2.71 -5.84
C LEU A 227 22.35 2.36 -4.38
N ASP A 228 22.93 3.30 -3.63
CA ASP A 228 23.28 3.10 -2.22
C ASP A 228 22.02 3.15 -1.30
N GLU A 229 20.99 3.92 -1.67
CA GLU A 229 19.77 4.12 -0.88
C GLU A 229 18.59 3.21 -1.28
N THR A 230 18.65 2.57 -2.44
CA THR A 230 17.55 1.78 -3.00
C THR A 230 18.01 0.41 -3.54
N THR A 231 17.06 -0.43 -3.97
CA THR A 231 17.33 -1.79 -4.46
C THR A 231 17.40 -1.89 -5.99
N GLY A 232 17.89 -0.87 -6.69
CA GLY A 232 18.11 -0.96 -8.12
C GLY A 232 18.45 0.36 -8.82
N PRO A 233 18.66 0.33 -10.14
CA PRO A 233 18.88 1.54 -10.92
C PRO A 233 17.64 2.44 -10.89
N PHE A 234 17.88 3.75 -11.02
CA PHE A 234 16.83 4.77 -10.98
C PHE A 234 15.84 4.58 -12.14
N VAL A 235 16.36 4.42 -13.36
CA VAL A 235 15.60 4.05 -14.55
C VAL A 235 15.65 2.52 -14.71
N ARG A 236 14.50 1.86 -14.69
CA ARG A 236 14.39 0.39 -14.73
C ARG A 236 13.04 -0.06 -15.27
N CYS A 237 12.94 -1.35 -15.61
CA CYS A 237 11.66 -2.03 -15.80
C CYS A 237 11.67 -3.34 -14.99
N ASN A 238 10.50 -3.81 -14.58
CA ASN A 238 10.39 -5.05 -13.80
C ASN A 238 10.71 -6.27 -14.67
N ASN A 239 10.32 -6.22 -15.94
CA ASN A 239 10.63 -7.24 -16.95
C ASN A 239 10.42 -6.64 -18.37
N PRO A 240 10.81 -7.34 -19.45
CA PRO A 240 10.70 -6.83 -20.82
C PRO A 240 9.29 -6.47 -21.30
N THR A 241 8.25 -6.87 -20.57
CA THR A 241 6.85 -6.60 -20.91
C THR A 241 6.17 -5.66 -19.92
N ASN A 242 6.87 -5.23 -18.86
CA ASN A 242 6.30 -4.40 -17.81
C ASN A 242 7.33 -3.39 -17.30
N CYS A 243 7.09 -2.13 -17.68
CA CYS A 243 7.79 -0.95 -17.21
C CYS A 243 6.96 -0.09 -16.27
N ASP A 244 5.85 -0.58 -15.72
CA ASP A 244 5.07 0.17 -14.73
C ASP A 244 5.80 0.18 -13.39
N VAL A 245 6.67 1.19 -13.22
CA VAL A 245 7.50 1.39 -12.04
C VAL A 245 7.57 2.87 -11.70
N GLY A 246 7.75 3.14 -10.42
CA GLY A 246 8.03 4.47 -9.90
C GLY A 246 9.33 4.50 -9.10
N GLY A 247 9.90 5.69 -9.00
CA GLY A 247 11.00 5.98 -8.09
C GLY A 247 11.13 7.48 -7.84
N ALA A 248 11.58 7.81 -6.63
CA ALA A 248 11.90 9.17 -6.23
C ALA A 248 13.27 9.20 -5.55
N LEU A 249 14.03 10.27 -5.83
CA LEU A 249 15.33 10.54 -5.23
C LEU A 249 15.42 12.02 -4.91
N ILE A 250 16.03 12.35 -3.77
CA ILE A 250 16.54 13.71 -3.54
C ILE A 250 18.04 13.72 -3.81
N GLY A 251 18.45 14.54 -4.77
CA GLY A 251 19.83 14.74 -5.13
C GLY A 251 20.63 15.41 -4.02
N ILE A 252 21.95 15.33 -4.13
CA ILE A 252 22.88 15.96 -3.17
C ILE A 252 22.69 17.47 -3.11
N ASP A 253 22.29 18.09 -4.22
CA ASP A 253 21.97 19.50 -4.37
C ASP A 253 20.56 19.89 -3.88
N GLY A 254 19.78 18.93 -3.40
CA GLY A 254 18.40 19.10 -2.98
C GLY A 254 17.38 19.14 -4.13
N THR A 255 17.78 18.86 -5.37
CA THR A 255 16.84 18.66 -6.49
C THR A 255 16.07 17.36 -6.29
N ALA A 256 14.74 17.38 -6.47
CA ALA A 256 13.97 16.14 -6.50
C ALA A 256 13.95 15.54 -7.91
N TYR A 257 14.30 14.27 -8.00
CA TYR A 257 14.24 13.49 -9.23
C TYR A 257 13.15 12.44 -9.11
N ILE A 258 12.29 12.36 -10.12
CA ILE A 258 11.17 11.42 -10.19
C ILE A 258 11.33 10.61 -11.47
N GLY A 259 11.30 9.29 -11.35
CA GLY A 259 11.35 8.37 -12.46
C GLY A 259 10.06 7.58 -12.56
N ILE A 260 9.39 7.63 -13.71
CA ILE A 260 8.14 6.93 -13.97
C ILE A 260 8.27 6.14 -15.26
N GLY A 261 8.28 4.82 -15.13
CA GLY A 261 8.09 3.93 -16.27
C GLY A 261 6.60 3.80 -16.56
N LEU A 262 6.23 3.92 -17.84
CA LEU A 262 4.86 3.90 -18.32
C LEU A 262 4.55 2.58 -19.02
N ALA A 263 3.35 2.04 -18.77
CA ALA A 263 2.76 1.01 -19.62
C ALA A 263 2.53 1.57 -21.03
N ASP A 264 2.52 0.70 -22.05
CA ASP A 264 2.40 1.12 -23.46
C ASP A 264 1.04 1.77 -23.75
N THR A 265 -0.02 1.43 -23.00
CA THR A 265 -1.35 2.03 -23.14
C THR A 265 -1.90 2.56 -21.83
N GLN A 266 -2.81 3.54 -21.93
CA GLN A 266 -3.52 4.08 -20.75
C GLN A 266 -4.39 3.02 -20.07
N ALA A 267 -5.06 2.16 -20.84
CA ALA A 267 -5.92 1.11 -20.28
C ALA A 267 -5.12 0.12 -19.41
N GLU A 268 -3.91 -0.26 -19.86
CA GLU A 268 -3.01 -1.09 -19.07
C GLU A 268 -2.57 -0.38 -17.79
N ALA A 269 -2.16 0.90 -17.89
CA ALA A 269 -1.79 1.70 -16.73
C ALA A 269 -2.95 1.81 -15.72
N GLU A 270 -4.18 2.04 -16.18
CA GLU A 270 -5.36 2.10 -15.31
C GLU A 270 -5.66 0.75 -14.65
N SER A 271 -5.44 -0.37 -15.35
CA SER A 271 -5.66 -1.71 -14.80
C SER A 271 -4.67 -2.09 -13.70
N SER A 272 -3.44 -1.57 -13.76
CA SER A 272 -2.42 -1.76 -12.73
C SER A 272 -2.46 -0.71 -11.61
N GLY A 273 -3.35 0.29 -11.72
CA GLY A 273 -3.47 1.38 -10.75
C GLY A 273 -2.50 2.56 -10.99
N GLY A 274 -1.68 2.52 -12.04
CA GLY A 274 -0.76 3.60 -12.42
C GLY A 274 -1.38 4.70 -13.30
N GLY A 275 -2.51 4.43 -13.97
CA GLY A 275 -3.19 5.37 -14.85
C GLY A 275 -3.72 6.62 -14.14
N ASN A 276 -4.06 7.66 -14.92
CA ASN A 276 -4.65 8.92 -14.43
C ASN A 276 -3.84 9.65 -13.33
N GLY A 277 -2.51 9.63 -13.43
CA GLY A 277 -1.66 10.39 -12.52
C GLY A 277 -1.37 9.69 -11.19
N GLY A 278 -1.73 8.42 -11.05
CA GLY A 278 -1.56 7.67 -9.80
C GLY A 278 -0.10 7.59 -9.38
N VAL A 279 0.77 7.15 -10.29
CA VAL A 279 2.21 7.02 -10.04
C VAL A 279 2.85 8.38 -9.78
N GLU A 280 2.46 9.42 -10.54
CA GLU A 280 2.95 10.79 -10.34
C GLU A 280 2.71 11.28 -8.91
N LYS A 281 1.49 11.09 -8.39
CA LYS A 281 1.15 11.50 -7.02
C LYS A 281 1.97 10.73 -6.00
N VAL A 282 2.11 9.42 -6.19
CA VAL A 282 2.85 8.53 -5.27
C VAL A 282 4.33 8.92 -5.22
N GLU A 283 4.99 9.03 -6.38
CA GLU A 283 6.43 9.32 -6.41
C GLU A 283 6.74 10.76 -6.02
N PHE A 284 5.89 11.72 -6.35
CA PHE A 284 6.07 13.08 -5.84
C PHE A 284 5.86 13.14 -4.32
N TYR A 285 4.90 12.39 -3.77
CA TYR A 285 4.77 12.26 -2.32
C TYR A 285 6.02 11.64 -1.68
N HIS A 286 6.59 10.58 -2.27
CA HIS A 286 7.89 10.04 -1.82
C HIS A 286 8.98 11.11 -1.84
N ALA A 287 9.06 11.92 -2.90
CA ALA A 287 10.02 13.02 -2.99
C ALA A 287 9.84 14.03 -1.85
N LEU A 288 8.60 14.42 -1.51
CA LEU A 288 8.35 15.33 -0.37
C LEU A 288 8.80 14.72 0.98
N GLN A 289 8.57 13.42 1.18
CA GLN A 289 9.03 12.73 2.38
C GLN A 289 10.57 12.70 2.45
N LEU A 290 11.22 12.28 1.36
CA LEU A 290 12.68 12.24 1.25
C LEU A 290 13.30 13.63 1.42
N PHE A 291 12.65 14.68 0.92
CA PHE A 291 13.14 16.05 1.03
C PHE A 291 13.10 16.55 2.47
N ASN A 292 12.06 16.18 3.23
CA ASN A 292 12.03 16.45 4.67
C ASN A 292 13.19 15.75 5.40
N TYR A 293 13.54 14.50 5.03
CA TYR A 293 14.71 13.86 5.61
C TYR A 293 16.01 14.57 5.20
N HIS A 294 16.16 14.95 3.94
CA HIS A 294 17.34 15.67 3.45
C HIS A 294 17.56 17.00 4.19
N THR A 295 16.50 17.77 4.41
CA THR A 295 16.58 19.10 5.06
C THR A 295 16.70 19.03 6.59
N ASN A 296 16.24 17.96 7.22
CA ASN A 296 16.28 17.80 8.69
C ASN A 296 17.36 16.82 9.18
N SER A 297 18.17 16.24 8.30
CA SER A 297 19.27 15.36 8.69
C SER A 297 20.41 16.17 9.31
N LEU A 298 20.65 15.97 10.60
CA LEU A 298 21.84 16.49 11.28
C LEU A 298 23.07 15.72 10.76
N GLN A 299 24.05 16.43 10.19
CA GLN A 299 25.35 15.84 9.91
C GLN A 299 26.03 15.46 11.24
N ILE A 300 26.06 14.17 11.56
CA ILE A 300 26.95 13.67 12.61
C ILE A 300 28.35 13.62 12.01
N LEU A 301 29.11 14.70 12.21
CA LEU A 301 30.54 14.71 11.91
C LEU A 301 31.20 13.68 12.81
N SER A 302 31.64 12.56 12.23
CA SER A 302 32.57 11.64 12.88
C SER A 302 33.82 12.44 13.22
N GLN A 303 34.03 12.74 14.50
CA GLN A 303 35.35 13.18 14.94
C GLN A 303 36.32 12.04 14.64
N GLY A 304 37.38 12.37 13.90
CA GLY A 304 38.40 11.43 13.44
C GLY A 304 39.21 10.80 14.57
#